data_AF-A0A1Q4R992-F1
#
_entry.id   AF-A0A1Q4R992-F1
#
_cell.length_a   1.000
_cell.length_b   1.000
_cell.length_c   1.000
_cell.angle_alpha   90.00
_cell.angle_beta   90.00
_cell.angle_gamma   90.00
#
_symmetry.space_group_name_H-M   'P 1'
#
loop_
_entity.id
_entity.type
_entity.pdbx_description
1 polymer ?
#
loop_
_entity_poly.entity_id
_entity_poly.type
_entity_poly.pdbx_seq_one_letter_code
_entity_poly.pdbx_strand_id
1 'polypeptide(L)'
;MAQHKFAFGLLVSCLVTGAVSPEAIADDTNPNVMYVANMAKIPMGGVKALQGLDVPVAVSTAVPDEFFLREIELEFGDWGGTTYRLIYDGYYDNSLVKTCFAIEGTNDGVGGLALGNASYSFASSVFGRGTIEAGYYGSSESSTFLGDWVGRGNGYYRFVGAGVYDSLAGCENVSVDQAIAISESLQYLP
;
A
#
# COMPACT_ATOMS: atom_id res chain seq x y z
N MET A 1 -11.50 34.99 52.79
CA MET A 1 -10.41 34.18 52.21
C MET A 1 -10.03 34.83 50.88
N ALA A 2 -9.07 35.75 50.92
CA ALA A 2 -7.67 35.55 50.48
C ALA A 2 -7.59 35.32 48.94
N GLN A 3 -7.46 36.39 48.14
CA GLN A 3 -6.19 36.87 47.54
C GLN A 3 -5.31 35.74 47.00
N HIS A 4 -5.02 35.74 45.69
CA HIS A 4 -3.66 35.96 45.18
C HIS A 4 -3.70 36.27 43.67
N LYS A 5 -3.19 37.46 43.34
CA LYS A 5 -2.58 37.77 42.03
C LYS A 5 -1.25 37.04 41.96
N PHE A 6 -0.88 36.49 40.80
CA PHE A 6 0.52 36.32 40.43
C PHE A 6 0.69 36.53 38.93
N ALA A 7 1.56 37.50 38.60
CA ALA A 7 2.20 37.66 37.32
C ALA A 7 3.65 37.17 37.46
N PHE A 8 4.13 36.42 36.47
CA PHE A 8 5.53 36.13 36.13
C PHE A 8 5.46 35.78 34.63
N GLY A 9 6.26 36.31 33.70
CA GLY A 9 7.60 36.87 33.80
C GLY A 9 8.58 35.94 33.09
N LEU A 10 9.11 36.41 31.95
CA LEU A 10 10.30 35.96 31.20
C LEU A 10 10.29 34.70 30.32
N LEU A 11 10.49 35.00 29.02
CA LEU A 11 11.38 34.37 28.04
C LEU A 11 12.36 33.31 28.55
N VAL A 12 12.30 32.12 27.96
CA VAL A 12 13.46 31.25 27.79
C VAL A 12 13.58 30.93 26.30
N SER A 13 14.60 31.53 25.69
CA SER A 13 15.20 31.12 24.43
C SER A 13 15.83 29.74 24.65
N CYS A 14 15.31 28.71 23.98
CA CYS A 14 16.06 27.47 23.78
C CYS A 14 16.57 27.45 22.35
N LEU A 15 17.85 27.82 22.21
CA LEU A 15 18.70 27.30 21.14
C LEU A 15 18.60 25.77 21.19
N VAL A 16 17.94 25.16 20.21
CA VAL A 16 18.19 23.76 19.87
C VAL A 16 19.32 23.78 18.86
N THR A 17 20.52 23.60 19.40
CA THR A 17 21.70 23.21 18.63
C THR A 17 21.48 21.81 18.06
N GLY A 18 22.00 21.61 16.86
CA GLY A 18 21.76 20.48 15.97
C GLY A 18 21.71 19.10 16.61
N ALA A 19 20.71 18.35 16.18
CA ALA A 19 20.92 17.01 15.65
C ALA A 19 20.20 16.99 14.30
N VAL A 20 20.94 17.32 13.23
CA VAL A 20 20.49 17.02 11.88
C VAL A 20 20.54 15.50 11.81
N SER A 21 19.40 14.84 12.01
CA SER A 21 19.25 13.45 11.59
C SER A 21 19.69 13.42 10.12
N PRO A 22 20.51 12.45 9.68
CA PRO A 22 20.72 12.29 8.26
C PRO A 22 19.35 11.95 7.70
N GLU A 23 18.69 12.95 7.13
CA GLU A 23 17.61 12.74 6.20
C GLU A 23 18.19 11.75 5.18
N ALA A 24 17.70 10.51 5.21
CA ALA A 24 17.82 9.65 4.06
C ALA A 24 17.13 10.41 2.94
N ILE A 25 17.93 11.14 2.17
CA ILE A 25 17.50 11.81 0.96
C ILE A 25 17.06 10.65 0.08
N ALA A 26 15.75 10.45 -0.11
CA ALA A 26 15.28 9.64 -1.23
C ALA A 26 16.07 10.09 -2.43
N ASP A 27 16.62 9.13 -3.14
CA ASP A 27 17.36 9.40 -4.35
C ASP A 27 16.39 9.87 -5.45
N ASP A 28 15.97 11.13 -5.36
CA ASP A 28 15.24 11.88 -6.38
C ASP A 28 16.10 12.09 -7.65
N THR A 29 17.34 11.58 -7.64
CA THR A 29 18.22 11.54 -8.80
C THR A 29 18.21 10.19 -9.51
N ASN A 30 17.54 9.16 -8.96
CA ASN A 30 17.34 7.89 -9.64
C ASN A 30 16.08 7.93 -10.53
N PRO A 31 16.24 8.08 -11.87
CA PRO A 31 15.10 8.21 -12.77
C PRO A 31 14.19 6.98 -12.78
N ASN A 32 14.71 5.80 -12.42
CA ASN A 32 13.91 4.57 -12.36
C ASN A 32 12.96 4.57 -11.16
N VAL A 33 13.40 5.08 -10.00
CA VAL A 33 12.55 5.19 -8.80
C VAL A 33 11.41 6.16 -9.06
N MET A 34 11.72 7.34 -9.60
CA MET A 34 10.70 8.33 -9.96
C MET A 34 9.70 7.78 -10.98
N TYR A 35 10.17 7.09 -12.03
CA TYR A 35 9.30 6.51 -13.04
C TYR A 35 8.34 5.49 -12.43
N VAL A 36 8.85 4.52 -11.67
CA VAL A 36 8.03 3.47 -11.04
C VAL A 36 7.04 4.08 -10.03
N ALA A 37 7.50 5.00 -9.17
CA ALA A 37 6.66 5.67 -8.18
C ALA A 37 5.52 6.49 -8.83
N ASN A 38 5.81 7.21 -9.92
CA ASN A 38 4.80 7.99 -10.64
C ASN A 38 3.76 7.10 -11.30
N MET A 39 4.17 6.00 -11.95
CA MET A 39 3.24 5.02 -12.53
C MET A 39 2.37 4.35 -11.45
N ALA A 40 2.94 4.12 -10.26
CA ALA A 40 2.23 3.62 -9.10
C ALA A 40 1.46 4.69 -8.31
N LYS A 41 1.48 5.95 -8.76
CA LYS A 41 0.82 7.10 -8.14
C LYS A 41 1.21 7.32 -6.67
N ILE A 42 2.47 7.01 -6.33
CA ILE A 42 3.01 7.16 -4.97
C ILE A 42 3.75 8.51 -4.87
N PRO A 43 3.37 9.41 -3.94
CA PRO A 43 4.11 10.64 -3.72
C PRO A 43 5.50 10.35 -3.12
N MET A 44 6.47 11.22 -3.36
CA MET A 44 7.86 11.01 -2.89
C MET A 44 8.01 10.84 -1.37
N GLY A 45 7.13 11.45 -0.57
CA GLY A 45 7.07 11.20 0.87
C GLY A 45 6.71 9.75 1.21
N GLY A 46 5.80 9.14 0.43
CA GLY A 46 5.43 7.73 0.54
C GLY A 46 6.56 6.81 0.08
N VAL A 47 7.27 7.15 -0.99
CA VAL A 47 8.46 6.41 -1.46
C VAL A 47 9.50 6.29 -0.34
N LYS A 48 9.80 7.40 0.36
CA LYS A 48 10.74 7.40 1.51
C LYS A 48 10.29 6.46 2.62
N ALA A 49 9.02 6.50 2.98
CA ALA A 49 8.47 5.65 4.03
C ALA A 49 8.58 4.16 3.65
N LEU A 50 8.29 3.84 2.39
CA LEU A 50 8.33 2.48 1.84
C LEU A 50 9.76 1.93 1.69
N GLN A 51 10.72 2.74 1.24
CA GLN A 51 12.13 2.34 1.13
C GLN A 51 12.79 2.09 2.50
N GLY A 52 12.22 2.62 3.58
CA GLY A 52 12.69 2.37 4.95
C GLY A 52 12.26 1.02 5.53
N LEU A 53 11.45 0.24 4.82
CA LEU A 53 10.93 -1.05 5.29
C LEU A 53 11.93 -2.19 5.02
N ASP A 54 11.93 -3.20 5.89
CA ASP A 54 12.74 -4.42 5.73
C ASP A 54 12.03 -5.48 4.85
N VAL A 55 11.22 -5.01 3.89
CA VAL A 55 10.55 -5.84 2.88
C VAL A 55 10.68 -5.15 1.53
N PRO A 56 11.07 -5.86 0.45
CA PRO A 56 11.08 -5.26 -0.88
C PRO A 56 9.67 -4.78 -1.24
N VAL A 57 9.53 -3.56 -1.73
CA VAL A 57 8.21 -2.97 -1.98
C VAL A 57 7.79 -3.24 -3.41
N ALA A 58 6.77 -4.07 -3.61
CA ALA A 58 6.11 -4.28 -4.88
C ALA A 58 5.01 -3.23 -5.10
N VAL A 59 5.00 -2.62 -6.27
CA VAL A 59 4.01 -1.62 -6.70
C VAL A 59 3.53 -1.95 -8.12
N SER A 60 2.29 -1.58 -8.46
CA SER A 60 1.77 -1.74 -9.81
C SER A 60 2.14 -0.55 -10.69
N THR A 61 2.64 -0.79 -11.90
CA THR A 61 2.81 0.27 -12.90
C THR A 61 1.62 0.43 -13.84
N ALA A 62 0.54 -0.34 -13.64
CA ALA A 62 -0.70 -0.24 -14.39
C ALA A 62 -1.88 0.15 -13.48
N VAL A 63 -1.67 1.09 -12.56
CA VAL A 63 -2.76 1.69 -11.78
C VAL A 63 -3.65 2.49 -12.75
N PRO A 64 -4.96 2.19 -12.86
CA PRO A 64 -5.83 2.87 -13.82
C PRO A 64 -5.85 4.38 -13.60
N ASP A 65 -5.98 5.17 -14.68
CA ASP A 65 -5.80 6.62 -14.68
C ASP A 65 -6.76 7.36 -13.73
N GLU A 66 -7.96 6.83 -13.55
CA GLU A 66 -9.02 7.31 -12.68
C GLU A 66 -8.79 7.03 -11.18
N PHE A 67 -7.79 6.22 -10.85
CA PHE A 67 -7.45 5.89 -9.46
C PHE A 67 -6.42 6.85 -8.87
N PHE A 68 -6.36 6.95 -7.56
CA PHE A 68 -5.27 7.61 -6.84
C PHE A 68 -4.91 6.79 -5.60
N LEU A 69 -3.65 6.91 -5.15
CA LEU A 69 -3.25 6.34 -3.87
C LEU A 69 -3.92 7.14 -2.76
N ARG A 70 -4.87 6.52 -2.05
CA ARG A 70 -5.56 7.16 -0.94
C ARG A 70 -4.71 7.17 0.32
N GLU A 71 -4.12 6.03 0.65
CA GLU A 71 -3.31 5.88 1.86
C GLU A 71 -2.26 4.77 1.72
N ILE A 72 -1.23 4.87 2.56
CA ILE A 72 -0.24 3.83 2.80
C ILE A 72 -0.44 3.39 4.25
N GLU A 73 -0.88 2.16 4.47
CA GLU A 73 -0.94 1.58 5.80
C GLU A 73 0.35 0.81 6.07
N LEU A 74 0.89 0.98 7.27
CA LEU A 74 2.06 0.25 7.77
C LEU A 74 1.68 -0.44 9.08
N GLU A 75 1.96 -1.73 9.15
CA GLU A 75 1.71 -2.57 10.31
C GLU A 75 3.02 -3.26 10.72
N PHE A 76 3.36 -3.18 12.00
CA PHE A 76 4.58 -3.75 12.57
C PHE A 76 4.19 -4.81 13.61
N GLY A 77 4.54 -6.07 13.33
CA GLY A 77 4.31 -7.19 14.22
C GLY A 77 5.32 -7.25 15.36
N ASP A 78 4.91 -7.89 16.46
CA ASP A 78 5.71 -7.98 17.70
C ASP A 78 7.08 -8.65 17.52
N TRP A 79 7.25 -9.46 16.47
CA TRP A 79 8.48 -10.20 16.17
C TRP A 79 9.31 -9.59 15.03
N GLY A 80 9.07 -8.32 14.70
CA GLY A 80 9.76 -7.62 13.61
C GLY A 80 9.13 -7.82 12.22
N GLY A 81 7.96 -8.46 12.17
CA GLY A 81 7.13 -8.51 10.97
C GLY A 81 6.75 -7.11 10.51
N THR A 82 6.79 -6.85 9.22
CA THR A 82 6.41 -5.57 8.61
C THR A 82 5.49 -5.86 7.45
N THR A 83 4.30 -5.26 7.48
CA THR A 83 3.32 -5.31 6.40
C THR A 83 3.04 -3.88 5.93
N TYR A 84 3.02 -3.69 4.61
CA TYR A 84 2.53 -2.46 4.00
C TYR A 84 1.31 -2.75 3.13
N ARG A 85 0.39 -1.79 3.04
CA ARG A 85 -0.72 -1.81 2.10
C ARG A 85 -0.81 -0.48 1.37
N LEU A 86 -0.77 -0.54 0.05
CA LEU A 86 -0.99 0.60 -0.84
C LEU A 86 -2.45 0.57 -1.28
N ILE A 87 -3.26 1.48 -0.75
CA ILE A 87 -4.70 1.45 -0.98
C ILE A 87 -5.08 2.51 -2.01
N TYR A 88 -5.73 2.06 -3.07
CA TYR A 88 -6.12 2.86 -4.21
C TYR A 88 -7.64 2.96 -4.28
N ASP A 89 -8.10 4.18 -4.55
CA ASP A 89 -9.51 4.48 -4.79
C ASP A 89 -9.68 5.12 -6.17
N GLY A 90 -10.81 4.85 -6.81
CA GLY A 90 -11.20 5.43 -8.08
C GLY A 90 -12.72 5.47 -8.25
N TYR A 91 -13.14 5.88 -9.43
CA TYR A 91 -14.54 5.86 -9.85
C TYR A 91 -14.59 5.38 -11.30
N TYR A 92 -15.49 4.46 -11.63
CA TYR A 92 -15.69 4.09 -13.02
C TYR A 92 -16.16 5.29 -13.84
N ASP A 93 -15.76 5.33 -15.12
CA ASP A 93 -16.21 6.34 -16.07
C ASP A 93 -17.74 6.46 -16.07
N ASN A 94 -18.22 7.68 -15.83
CA ASN A 94 -19.65 8.03 -15.78
C ASN A 94 -20.44 7.34 -14.65
N SER A 95 -19.78 6.90 -13.58
CA SER A 95 -20.41 6.35 -12.38
C SER A 95 -20.02 7.12 -11.12
N LEU A 96 -20.92 7.17 -10.15
CA LEU A 96 -20.61 7.64 -8.78
C LEU A 96 -20.23 6.49 -7.85
N VAL A 97 -20.17 5.27 -8.38
CA VAL A 97 -19.75 4.10 -7.64
C VAL A 97 -18.24 4.15 -7.43
N LYS A 98 -17.86 4.26 -6.17
CA LYS A 98 -16.46 4.22 -5.74
C LYS A 98 -15.92 2.80 -5.94
N THR A 99 -14.75 2.69 -6.54
CA THR A 99 -14.01 1.43 -6.70
C THR A 99 -12.71 1.47 -5.93
N CYS A 100 -12.23 0.32 -5.48
CA CYS A 100 -10.98 0.25 -4.72
C CYS A 100 -10.28 -1.10 -4.87
N PHE A 101 -8.98 -1.07 -4.61
CA PHE A 101 -8.14 -2.25 -4.43
C PHE A 101 -6.92 -1.87 -3.59
N ALA A 102 -6.17 -2.87 -3.13
CA ALA A 102 -4.86 -2.66 -2.53
C ALA A 102 -3.81 -3.63 -3.04
N ILE A 103 -2.56 -3.18 -2.95
CA ILE A 103 -1.37 -4.03 -3.06
C ILE A 103 -0.77 -4.16 -1.65
N GLU A 104 -0.72 -5.37 -1.16
CA GLU A 104 -0.14 -5.73 0.12
C GLU A 104 1.23 -6.39 -0.07
N GLY A 105 2.17 -6.11 0.83
CA GLY A 105 3.42 -6.84 0.97
C GLY A 105 3.82 -7.00 2.43
N THR A 106 4.37 -8.16 2.78
CA THR A 106 4.78 -8.50 4.15
C THR A 106 5.99 -9.43 4.18
N ASN A 107 6.74 -9.43 5.27
CA ASN A 107 7.79 -10.40 5.56
C ASN A 107 7.38 -11.46 6.62
N ASP A 108 6.14 -11.41 7.14
CA ASP A 108 5.63 -12.32 8.20
C ASP A 108 4.71 -13.43 7.65
N GLY A 109 4.62 -13.54 6.32
CA GLY A 109 3.73 -14.48 5.63
C GLY A 109 2.31 -13.95 5.44
N VAL A 110 1.66 -14.36 4.34
CA VAL A 110 0.27 -13.97 4.02
C VAL A 110 -0.75 -15.08 4.29
N GLY A 111 -0.31 -16.22 4.82
CA GLY A 111 -1.10 -17.45 4.83
C GLY A 111 -1.20 -18.07 3.43
N GLY A 112 -2.09 -19.06 3.27
CA GLY A 112 -2.39 -19.64 1.96
C GLY A 112 -3.59 -18.96 1.30
N LEU A 113 -3.56 -18.85 -0.03
CA LEU A 113 -4.69 -18.36 -0.82
C LEU A 113 -5.85 -19.36 -0.73
N ALA A 114 -6.94 -18.96 -0.09
CA ALA A 114 -8.16 -19.76 -0.06
C ALA A 114 -8.77 -19.81 -1.48
N LEU A 115 -9.21 -21.00 -1.90
CA LEU A 115 -9.81 -21.17 -3.21
C LEU A 115 -11.16 -20.46 -3.31
N GLY A 116 -11.32 -19.74 -4.41
CA GLY A 116 -12.53 -18.99 -4.71
C GLY A 116 -13.62 -19.82 -5.39
N ASN A 117 -14.72 -19.15 -5.75
CA ASN A 117 -15.73 -19.69 -6.67
C ASN A 117 -15.28 -19.57 -8.15
N ALA A 118 -14.36 -18.67 -8.45
CA ALA A 118 -13.72 -18.53 -9.77
C ALA A 118 -12.24 -18.18 -9.58
N SER A 119 -11.40 -18.62 -10.52
CA SER A 119 -9.96 -18.41 -10.52
C SER A 119 -9.52 -17.84 -11.87
N TYR A 120 -8.73 -16.76 -11.81
CA TYR A 120 -8.23 -16.04 -12.98
C TYR A 120 -6.71 -16.06 -12.97
N SER A 121 -6.10 -16.70 -13.96
CA SER A 121 -4.65 -16.79 -14.07
C SER A 121 -4.05 -15.50 -14.60
N PHE A 122 -2.90 -15.10 -14.08
CA PHE A 122 -2.09 -14.00 -14.62
C PHE A 122 -0.61 -14.37 -14.64
N ALA A 123 0.20 -13.61 -15.37
CA ALA A 123 1.65 -13.78 -15.41
C ALA A 123 2.38 -12.46 -15.19
N SER A 124 3.06 -12.33 -14.06
CA SER A 124 3.97 -11.23 -13.76
C SER A 124 5.40 -11.56 -14.21
N SER A 125 6.09 -10.57 -14.79
CA SER A 125 7.51 -10.70 -15.13
C SER A 125 8.41 -10.80 -13.88
N VAL A 126 7.94 -10.31 -12.73
CA VAL A 126 8.69 -10.29 -11.46
C VAL A 126 8.33 -11.48 -10.58
N PHE A 127 7.05 -11.85 -10.54
CA PHE A 127 6.52 -12.86 -9.60
C PHE A 127 6.14 -14.18 -10.27
N GLY A 128 6.27 -14.27 -11.59
CA GLY A 128 5.89 -15.47 -12.34
C GLY A 128 4.37 -15.62 -12.45
N ARG A 129 3.89 -16.87 -12.47
CA ARG A 129 2.47 -17.17 -12.65
C ARG A 129 1.75 -17.15 -11.32
N GLY A 130 0.57 -16.54 -11.28
CA GLY A 130 -0.30 -16.50 -10.12
C GLY A 130 -1.77 -16.65 -10.50
N THR A 131 -2.62 -16.65 -9.49
CA THR A 131 -4.08 -16.60 -9.66
C THR A 131 -4.68 -15.50 -8.81
N ILE A 132 -5.75 -14.90 -9.33
CA ILE A 132 -6.70 -14.09 -8.57
C ILE A 132 -7.93 -14.95 -8.38
N GLU A 133 -8.28 -15.21 -7.13
CA GLU A 133 -9.46 -15.96 -6.75
C GLU A 133 -10.60 -14.98 -6.44
N ALA A 134 -11.77 -15.20 -7.02
CA ALA A 134 -13.00 -14.52 -6.63
C ALA A 134 -13.68 -15.31 -5.51
N GLY A 135 -14.12 -14.66 -4.44
CA GLY A 135 -14.74 -15.34 -3.32
C GLY A 135 -15.06 -14.40 -2.16
N TYR A 136 -15.32 -14.97 -0.99
CA TYR A 136 -15.59 -14.19 0.23
C TYR A 136 -14.36 -14.25 1.13
N TYR A 137 -13.67 -13.12 1.26
CA TYR A 137 -12.39 -13.04 1.98
C TYR A 137 -12.41 -11.90 3.00
N GLY A 138 -11.68 -12.09 4.10
CA GLY A 138 -11.57 -11.12 5.18
C GLY A 138 -12.94 -10.73 5.73
N SER A 139 -13.20 -9.42 5.78
CA SER A 139 -14.46 -8.84 6.26
C SER A 139 -15.51 -8.63 5.15
N SER A 140 -15.27 -9.07 3.91
CA SER A 140 -16.12 -8.70 2.79
C SER A 140 -17.51 -9.34 2.85
N GLU A 141 -18.57 -8.51 2.78
CA GLU A 141 -19.96 -8.96 2.69
C GLU A 141 -20.36 -9.39 1.27
N SER A 142 -19.52 -9.10 0.28
CA SER A 142 -19.74 -9.41 -1.13
C SER A 142 -18.55 -10.17 -1.74
N SER A 143 -18.77 -10.83 -2.87
CA SER A 143 -17.68 -11.51 -3.59
C SER A 143 -16.62 -10.49 -4.00
N THR A 144 -15.38 -10.80 -3.67
CA THR A 144 -14.20 -9.96 -3.89
C THR A 144 -13.02 -10.76 -4.41
N PHE A 145 -11.92 -10.09 -4.68
CA PHE A 145 -10.72 -10.67 -5.26
C PHE A 145 -9.61 -10.78 -4.23
N LEU A 146 -8.93 -11.92 -4.24
CA LEU A 146 -7.69 -12.14 -3.50
C LEU A 146 -6.71 -12.85 -4.43
N GLY A 147 -5.48 -12.37 -4.54
CA GLY A 147 -4.45 -13.05 -5.31
C GLY A 147 -3.13 -12.99 -4.57
N ASP A 148 -2.43 -14.11 -4.47
CA ASP A 148 -1.19 -14.20 -3.70
C ASP A 148 0.01 -14.41 -4.62
N TRP A 149 1.14 -13.85 -4.23
CA TRP A 149 2.42 -14.14 -4.87
C TRP A 149 3.57 -14.20 -3.87
N VAL A 150 4.54 -15.04 -4.22
CA VAL A 150 5.80 -15.14 -3.50
C VAL A 150 6.84 -14.35 -4.28
N GLY A 151 7.47 -13.37 -3.63
CA GLY A 151 8.48 -12.54 -4.26
C GLY A 151 9.90 -13.02 -4.06
N ARG A 152 10.83 -12.07 -4.25
CA ARG A 152 12.25 -12.27 -3.99
C ARG A 152 12.50 -12.12 -2.49
N GLY A 153 13.39 -12.94 -1.95
CA GLY A 153 13.71 -12.93 -0.51
C GLY A 153 12.57 -13.48 0.34
N ASN A 154 12.32 -12.86 1.50
CA ASN A 154 11.28 -13.25 2.45
C ASN A 154 9.94 -12.50 2.23
N GLY A 155 9.78 -11.81 1.09
CA GLY A 155 8.58 -11.04 0.79
C GLY A 155 7.43 -11.90 0.25
N TYR A 156 6.28 -11.77 0.89
CA TYR A 156 4.98 -12.27 0.45
C TYR A 156 4.09 -11.10 0.11
N TYR A 157 3.21 -11.26 -0.86
CA TYR A 157 2.47 -10.14 -1.38
C TYR A 157 1.12 -10.57 -1.92
N ARG A 158 0.19 -9.61 -1.99
CA ARG A 158 -1.20 -9.91 -2.30
C ARG A 158 -1.94 -8.76 -2.97
N PHE A 159 -2.82 -9.12 -3.88
CA PHE A 159 -3.81 -8.24 -4.49
C PHE A 159 -5.05 -8.39 -3.64
N VAL A 160 -5.56 -7.27 -3.18
CA VAL A 160 -6.67 -7.24 -2.25
C VAL A 160 -7.81 -6.44 -2.86
N GLY A 161 -8.92 -7.10 -3.09
CA GLY A 161 -10.15 -6.47 -3.58
C GLY A 161 -10.91 -5.74 -2.49
N ALA A 162 -12.01 -5.10 -2.89
CA ALA A 162 -12.92 -4.37 -2.01
C ALA A 162 -13.43 -5.24 -0.84
N GLY A 163 -13.65 -4.61 0.31
CA GLY A 163 -14.26 -5.21 1.49
C GLY A 163 -13.40 -6.20 2.28
N VAL A 164 -12.24 -6.64 1.76
CA VAL A 164 -11.39 -7.60 2.49
C VAL A 164 -10.89 -7.01 3.82
N TYR A 165 -10.56 -5.72 3.81
CA TYR A 165 -10.20 -4.94 4.98
C TYR A 165 -11.19 -3.80 5.19
N ASP A 166 -11.28 -3.30 6.42
CA ASP A 166 -12.16 -2.17 6.75
C ASP A 166 -11.81 -0.91 5.96
N SER A 167 -10.52 -0.69 5.65
CA SER A 167 -10.04 0.40 4.79
C SER A 167 -10.44 0.23 3.32
N LEU A 168 -10.90 -0.95 2.92
CA LEU A 168 -11.45 -1.25 1.59
C LEU A 168 -12.98 -1.37 1.64
N ALA A 169 -13.65 -0.98 2.73
CA ALA A 169 -15.10 -1.01 2.82
C ALA A 169 -15.78 0.14 2.06
N GLY A 170 -17.03 -0.09 1.62
CA GLY A 170 -17.85 0.95 0.98
C GLY A 170 -17.44 1.30 -0.45
N CYS A 171 -16.72 0.41 -1.13
CA CYS A 171 -16.38 0.49 -2.55
C CYS A 171 -16.68 -0.84 -3.25
N GLU A 172 -16.79 -0.79 -4.57
CA GLU A 172 -16.85 -1.97 -5.43
C GLU A 172 -15.45 -2.41 -5.86
N ASN A 173 -15.35 -3.66 -6.30
CA ASN A 173 -14.13 -4.16 -6.91
C ASN A 173 -13.85 -3.47 -8.25
N VAL A 174 -12.56 -3.37 -8.57
CA VAL A 174 -12.10 -3.22 -9.96
C VAL A 174 -12.63 -4.36 -10.83
N SER A 175 -12.57 -4.23 -12.15
CA SER A 175 -12.92 -5.35 -13.02
C SER A 175 -11.87 -6.47 -12.92
N VAL A 176 -12.23 -7.69 -13.34
CA VAL A 176 -11.29 -8.81 -13.40
C VAL A 176 -10.08 -8.46 -14.29
N ASP A 177 -10.33 -7.84 -15.46
CA ASP A 177 -9.27 -7.46 -16.38
C ASP A 177 -8.33 -6.41 -15.78
N GLN A 178 -8.86 -5.45 -15.00
CA GLN A 178 -8.06 -4.48 -14.26
C GLN A 178 -7.23 -5.17 -13.18
N ALA A 179 -7.83 -6.09 -12.39
CA ALA A 179 -7.12 -6.83 -11.36
C ALA A 179 -5.95 -7.65 -11.93
N ILE A 180 -6.17 -8.30 -13.09
CA ILE A 180 -5.13 -9.01 -13.83
C ILE A 180 -4.05 -8.03 -14.29
N ALA A 181 -4.39 -6.95 -14.98
CA ALA A 181 -3.43 -5.98 -15.49
C ALA A 181 -2.56 -5.37 -14.36
N ILE A 182 -3.19 -5.02 -13.24
CA ILE A 182 -2.50 -4.55 -12.04
C ILE A 182 -1.48 -5.58 -11.56
N SER A 183 -1.90 -6.86 -11.44
CA SER A 183 -1.05 -7.95 -10.95
C SER A 183 0.09 -8.31 -11.91
N GLU A 184 -0.14 -8.29 -13.22
CA GLU A 184 0.90 -8.55 -14.24
C GLU A 184 1.95 -7.45 -14.30
N SER A 185 1.56 -6.21 -13.99
CA SER A 185 2.41 -5.02 -14.04
C SER A 185 3.22 -4.75 -12.78
N LEU A 186 3.18 -5.64 -11.79
CA LEU A 186 3.90 -5.44 -10.54
C LEU A 186 5.41 -5.37 -10.78
N GLN A 187 6.03 -4.36 -10.18
CA GLN A 187 7.47 -4.13 -10.16
C GLN A 187 7.94 -3.82 -8.74
N TYR A 188 9.21 -4.09 -8.46
CA TYR A 188 9.82 -3.58 -7.24
C TYR A 188 10.10 -2.09 -7.39
N LEU A 189 9.78 -1.34 -6.34
CA LEU A 189 10.26 0.02 -6.15
C LEU A 189 11.80 -0.06 -5.97
N PRO A 190 12.59 0.56 -6.87
CA PRO A 190 14.05 0.43 -6.86
C PRO A 190 14.77 1.09 -5.68
#